data_AF-A0A2Y9IIN6-F1
#
_entry.id   AF-A0A2Y9IIN6-F1
#
_cell.length_a   1.000
_cell.length_b   1.000
_cell.length_c   1.000
_cell.angle_alpha   90.00
_cell.angle_beta   90.00
_cell.angle_gamma   90.00
#
_symmetry.space_group_name_H-M   'P 1'
#
loop_
_entity.id
_entity.type
_entity.pdbx_description
1 polymer ?
#
loop_
_entity_poly.entity_id
_entity_poly.type
_entity_poly.pdbx_seq_one_letter_code
_entity_poly.pdbx_strand_id
1 'polypeptide(L)'
;DNIETLALELDFWMENRTISVSSGGQSYVLNHYAVPYGGPRPEAYSKDFELADTLPEEDRVALWAELKAGAESGWDFSSRWLVGGPNSTSLSSIRTSKFVPVDLNAFLCQAEVLMSNFYTRLGNDIQATKYRNLQQQHLAAMRAILWDEEKGAWFDYDLENGKKNLEFYPSNLTPLWSGCFSDPDAVDKALKYLEDSQILTYQYGIPTSLQKTGQQWDFPNAWAPLQDLVIRGLAKSPSPR
;
A
#
# COMPACT_ATOMS: atom_id res chain seq x y z
N ASP A 1 16.03 -22.03 -7.40
CA ASP A 1 14.95 -23.05 -7.49
C ASP A 1 13.58 -22.44 -7.72
N ASN A 2 13.13 -21.43 -6.97
CA ASN A 2 11.77 -20.84 -7.14
C ASN A 2 11.69 -19.53 -7.94
N ILE A 3 12.74 -19.15 -8.68
CA ILE A 3 12.80 -17.84 -9.34
C ILE A 3 11.71 -17.67 -10.42
N GLU A 4 11.35 -18.75 -11.10
CA GLU A 4 10.28 -18.73 -12.11
C GLU A 4 8.91 -18.48 -11.48
N THR A 5 8.66 -19.05 -10.30
CA THR A 5 7.43 -18.79 -9.53
C THR A 5 7.34 -17.32 -9.10
N LEU A 6 8.44 -16.73 -8.65
CA LEU A 6 8.49 -15.30 -8.31
C LEU A 6 8.29 -14.41 -9.54
N ALA A 7 8.84 -14.80 -10.70
CA ALA A 7 8.62 -14.09 -11.95
C ALA A 7 7.13 -14.13 -12.36
N LEU A 8 6.48 -15.29 -12.26
CA LEU A 8 5.06 -15.45 -12.54
C LEU A 8 4.17 -14.60 -11.61
N GLU A 9 4.52 -14.51 -10.33
CA GLU A 9 3.80 -13.63 -9.38
C GLU A 9 3.95 -12.16 -9.78
N LEU A 10 5.15 -11.69 -10.13
CA LEU A 10 5.35 -10.31 -10.56
C LEU A 10 4.67 -10.01 -11.90
N ASP A 11 4.68 -10.94 -12.84
CA ASP A 11 3.94 -10.79 -14.10
C ASP A 11 2.43 -10.67 -13.82
N PHE A 12 1.87 -11.44 -12.85
CA PHE A 12 0.48 -11.27 -12.42
C PHE A 12 0.19 -9.84 -11.96
N TRP A 13 1.03 -9.26 -11.09
CA TRP A 13 0.83 -7.88 -10.60
C TRP A 13 0.93 -6.86 -11.74
N MET A 14 1.87 -7.04 -12.67
CA MET A 14 2.05 -6.13 -13.80
C MET A 14 0.90 -6.20 -14.82
N GLU A 15 0.33 -7.38 -15.03
CA GLU A 15 -0.75 -7.58 -16.01
C GLU A 15 -2.14 -7.27 -15.45
N ASN A 16 -2.38 -7.55 -14.17
CA ASN A 16 -3.74 -7.59 -13.61
C ASN A 16 -4.01 -6.51 -12.56
N ARG A 17 -2.97 -5.79 -12.09
CA ARG A 17 -3.06 -4.88 -10.95
C ARG A 17 -2.37 -3.55 -11.19
N THR A 18 -2.12 -3.18 -12.44
CA THR A 18 -1.47 -1.89 -12.79
C THR A 18 -2.49 -0.78 -13.01
N ILE A 19 -2.09 0.44 -12.65
CA ILE A 19 -2.86 1.65 -12.85
C ILE A 19 -1.93 2.79 -13.28
N SER A 20 -2.40 3.67 -14.18
CA SER A 20 -1.66 4.85 -14.62
C SER A 20 -2.16 6.10 -13.91
N VAL A 21 -1.24 6.88 -13.34
CA VAL A 21 -1.52 8.15 -12.66
C VAL A 21 -0.72 9.27 -13.30
N SER A 22 -1.41 10.34 -13.71
CA SER A 22 -0.78 11.51 -14.31
C SER A 22 -0.40 12.54 -13.24
N SER A 23 0.85 13.00 -13.25
CA SER A 23 1.33 14.09 -12.40
C SER A 23 2.37 14.92 -13.15
N GLY A 24 2.27 16.25 -13.08
CA GLY A 24 3.24 17.14 -13.73
C GLY A 24 3.36 16.98 -15.25
N GLY A 25 2.31 16.50 -15.93
CA GLY A 25 2.32 16.24 -17.38
C GLY A 25 2.99 14.91 -17.78
N GLN A 26 3.42 14.10 -16.81
CA GLN A 26 3.95 12.76 -17.03
C GLN A 26 2.99 11.69 -16.47
N SER A 27 2.92 10.54 -17.14
CA SER A 27 2.17 9.38 -16.65
C SER A 27 3.12 8.40 -15.93
N TYR A 28 2.69 7.91 -14.77
CA TYR A 28 3.41 6.96 -13.94
C TYR A 28 2.57 5.70 -13.76
N VAL A 29 3.19 4.53 -13.92
CA VAL A 29 2.54 3.24 -13.71
C VAL A 29 2.87 2.75 -12.30
N LEU A 30 1.83 2.40 -11.55
CA LEU A 30 1.88 1.87 -10.18
C LEU A 30 0.91 0.68 -10.09
N ASN A 31 0.83 0.08 -8.91
CA ASN A 31 -0.10 -1.02 -8.62
C ASN A 31 -1.13 -0.66 -7.55
N HIS A 32 -2.29 -1.32 -7.63
CA HIS A 32 -3.36 -1.24 -6.64
C HIS A 32 -3.95 -2.62 -6.33
N TYR A 33 -4.61 -2.75 -5.18
CA TYR A 33 -5.40 -3.95 -4.86
C TYR A 33 -6.75 -3.85 -5.56
N ALA A 34 -7.10 -4.85 -6.37
CA ALA A 34 -8.31 -4.82 -7.17
C ALA A 34 -8.77 -6.23 -7.52
N VAL A 35 -9.89 -6.66 -6.95
CA VAL A 35 -10.43 -7.99 -7.19
C VAL A 35 -11.72 -7.86 -8.01
N PRO A 36 -11.68 -8.03 -9.35
CA PRO A 36 -12.79 -7.72 -10.26
C PRO A 36 -13.86 -8.82 -10.27
N TYR A 37 -14.21 -9.36 -9.09
CA TYR A 37 -15.18 -10.43 -8.94
C TYR A 37 -16.27 -10.02 -7.96
N GLY A 38 -17.53 -10.15 -8.40
CA GLY A 38 -18.71 -9.95 -7.57
C GLY A 38 -18.95 -11.10 -6.58
N GLY A 39 -20.06 -11.02 -5.86
CA GLY A 39 -20.52 -12.00 -4.89
C GLY A 39 -19.89 -11.86 -3.50
N PRO A 40 -20.57 -12.24 -2.41
CA PRO A 40 -19.98 -12.23 -1.06
C PRO A 40 -18.72 -13.09 -0.98
N ARG A 41 -17.76 -12.72 -0.12
CA ARG A 41 -16.61 -13.58 0.19
C ARG A 41 -17.09 -14.91 0.83
N PRO A 42 -16.67 -16.09 0.35
CA PRO A 42 -17.16 -17.36 0.88
C PRO A 42 -16.96 -17.54 2.40
N GLU A 43 -15.84 -17.06 2.93
CA GLU A 43 -15.49 -17.13 4.36
C GLU A 43 -16.23 -16.12 5.23
N ALA A 44 -16.88 -15.12 4.63
CA ALA A 44 -17.61 -14.04 5.31
C ALA A 44 -19.01 -13.81 4.71
N TYR A 45 -19.59 -14.84 4.07
CA TYR A 45 -20.72 -14.71 3.15
C TYR A 45 -21.90 -13.93 3.73
N SER A 46 -22.36 -14.30 4.94
CA SER A 46 -23.53 -13.67 5.55
C SER A 46 -23.32 -12.18 5.80
N LYS A 47 -22.15 -11.79 6.33
CA LYS A 47 -21.82 -10.40 6.64
C LYS A 47 -21.74 -9.54 5.37
N ASP A 48 -21.06 -10.05 4.35
CA ASP A 48 -20.90 -9.35 3.07
C ASP A 48 -22.25 -9.25 2.33
N PHE A 49 -23.11 -10.28 2.43
CA PHE A 49 -24.45 -10.26 1.86
C PHE A 49 -25.34 -9.24 2.57
N GLU A 50 -25.43 -9.31 3.90
CA GLU A 50 -26.25 -8.41 4.71
C GLU A 50 -25.84 -6.94 4.56
N LEU A 51 -24.53 -6.66 4.46
CA LEU A 51 -24.02 -5.30 4.23
C LEU A 51 -24.48 -4.72 2.89
N ALA A 52 -24.63 -5.56 1.88
CA ALA A 52 -24.97 -5.17 0.52
C ALA A 52 -26.49 -5.26 0.24
N ASP A 53 -27.28 -5.88 1.12
CA ASP A 53 -28.66 -6.30 0.84
C ASP A 53 -29.58 -5.15 0.39
N THR A 54 -29.37 -3.95 0.94
CA THR A 54 -30.19 -2.77 0.62
C THR A 54 -29.75 -2.02 -0.65
N LEU A 55 -28.66 -2.42 -1.29
CA LEU A 55 -28.10 -1.73 -2.45
C LEU A 55 -28.68 -2.27 -3.77
N PRO A 56 -28.74 -1.44 -4.83
CA PRO A 56 -28.96 -1.89 -6.21
C PRO A 56 -27.96 -2.97 -6.62
N GLU A 57 -28.32 -3.84 -7.58
CA GLU A 57 -27.48 -4.97 -8.00
C GLU A 57 -26.06 -4.58 -8.42
N GLU A 58 -25.92 -3.51 -9.21
CA GLU A 58 -24.61 -3.03 -9.66
C GLU A 58 -23.74 -2.55 -8.48
N ASP A 59 -24.34 -1.80 -7.55
CA ASP A 59 -23.68 -1.33 -6.33
C ASP A 59 -23.32 -2.48 -5.38
N ARG A 60 -24.12 -3.55 -5.34
CA ARG A 60 -23.78 -4.78 -4.58
C ARG A 60 -22.53 -5.45 -5.14
N VAL A 61 -22.48 -5.61 -6.46
CA VAL A 61 -21.32 -6.22 -7.15
C VAL A 61 -20.06 -5.38 -6.94
N ALA A 62 -20.17 -4.06 -7.06
CA ALA A 62 -19.07 -3.14 -6.80
C ALA A 62 -18.59 -3.24 -5.33
N LEU A 63 -19.50 -3.15 -4.36
CA LEU A 63 -19.16 -3.26 -2.94
C LEU A 63 -18.45 -4.58 -2.63
N TRP A 64 -18.94 -5.71 -3.15
CA TRP A 64 -18.31 -7.01 -2.94
C TRP A 64 -16.92 -7.13 -3.57
N ALA A 65 -16.65 -6.44 -4.68
CA ALA A 65 -15.32 -6.35 -5.25
C ALA A 65 -14.38 -5.54 -4.34
N GLU A 66 -14.86 -4.43 -3.79
CA GLU A 66 -14.07 -3.57 -2.87
C GLU A 66 -13.76 -4.26 -1.53
N LEU A 67 -14.69 -5.05 -0.99
CA LEU A 67 -14.46 -5.88 0.20
C LEU A 67 -13.37 -6.92 -0.06
N LYS A 68 -13.37 -7.55 -1.24
CA LYS A 68 -12.32 -8.50 -1.62
C LYS A 68 -10.98 -7.82 -1.84
N ALA A 69 -10.95 -6.64 -2.46
CA ALA A 69 -9.73 -5.84 -2.57
C ALA A 69 -9.20 -5.44 -1.18
N GLY A 70 -10.10 -5.11 -0.23
CA GLY A 70 -9.76 -4.88 1.18
C GLY A 70 -9.08 -6.10 1.80
N ALA A 71 -9.60 -7.31 1.53
CA ALA A 71 -8.97 -8.57 1.96
C ALA A 71 -7.63 -8.86 1.24
N GLU A 72 -7.53 -8.62 -0.08
CA GLU A 72 -6.28 -8.76 -0.85
C GLU A 72 -5.17 -7.85 -0.31
N SER A 73 -5.53 -6.67 0.21
CA SER A 73 -4.57 -5.75 0.83
C SER A 73 -3.98 -6.27 2.15
N GLY A 74 -4.65 -7.23 2.80
CA GLY A 74 -4.36 -7.66 4.17
C GLY A 74 -4.88 -6.72 5.26
N TRP A 75 -5.58 -5.63 4.90
CA TRP A 75 -6.16 -4.64 5.83
C TRP A 75 -7.70 -4.68 5.79
N ASP A 76 -8.31 -5.82 6.14
CA ASP A 76 -9.78 -6.03 6.14
C ASP A 76 -10.40 -5.89 7.55
N PHE A 77 -10.91 -4.76 8.00
CA PHE A 77 -10.99 -3.49 7.29
C PHE A 77 -10.35 -2.37 8.10
N SER A 78 -10.18 -1.23 7.46
CA SER A 78 -9.49 -0.05 7.99
C SER A 78 -10.09 1.21 7.41
N SER A 79 -10.08 2.31 8.16
CA SER A 79 -10.39 3.66 7.68
C SER A 79 -9.55 4.05 6.46
N ARG A 80 -8.39 3.41 6.29
CA ARG A 80 -7.49 3.55 5.13
C ARG A 80 -8.24 3.48 3.80
N TRP A 81 -9.27 2.63 3.73
CA TRP A 81 -10.07 2.39 2.52
C TRP A 81 -11.46 3.04 2.55
N LEU A 82 -11.84 3.72 3.63
CA LEU A 82 -13.18 4.30 3.85
C LEU A 82 -13.21 5.83 3.63
N VAL A 83 -12.11 6.41 3.15
CA VAL A 83 -11.98 7.86 2.96
C VAL A 83 -12.85 8.35 1.79
N GLY A 84 -13.44 9.54 1.92
CA GLY A 84 -14.11 10.23 0.80
C GLY A 84 -15.59 9.91 0.61
N GLY A 85 -16.25 9.22 1.55
CA GLY A 85 -17.70 8.95 1.52
C GLY A 85 -18.50 9.82 2.49
N PRO A 86 -19.83 9.97 2.28
CA PRO A 86 -20.70 10.67 3.23
C PRO A 86 -20.69 10.04 4.64
N ASN A 87 -20.38 8.73 4.72
CA ASN A 87 -20.17 7.99 5.96
C ASN A 87 -18.78 7.34 5.97
N SER A 88 -17.71 8.14 6.11
CA SER A 88 -16.31 7.71 6.02
C SER A 88 -15.84 6.70 7.09
N THR A 89 -16.73 6.27 7.98
CA THR A 89 -16.48 5.21 8.98
C THR A 89 -17.33 3.96 8.71
N SER A 90 -18.23 3.99 7.72
CA SER A 90 -19.05 2.84 7.35
C SER A 90 -18.28 1.92 6.41
N LEU A 91 -18.33 0.63 6.67
CA LEU A 91 -17.73 -0.37 5.79
C LEU A 91 -18.38 -0.38 4.39
N SER A 92 -19.64 0.02 4.26
CA SER A 92 -20.30 0.19 2.95
C SER A 92 -19.67 1.26 2.07
N SER A 93 -18.79 2.11 2.61
CA SER A 93 -18.07 3.16 1.87
C SER A 93 -16.69 2.74 1.38
N ILE A 94 -16.32 1.46 1.58
CA ILE A 94 -15.03 0.91 1.17
C ILE A 94 -14.81 1.04 -0.32
N ARG A 95 -13.60 1.48 -0.68
CA ARG A 95 -13.20 1.72 -2.07
C ARG A 95 -11.71 1.41 -2.30
N THR A 96 -11.24 0.31 -1.72
CA THR A 96 -9.83 -0.13 -1.77
C THR A 96 -9.20 -0.01 -3.17
N SER A 97 -9.93 -0.38 -4.24
CA SER A 97 -9.43 -0.31 -5.62
C SER A 97 -9.20 1.11 -6.13
N LYS A 98 -9.71 2.12 -5.43
CA LYS A 98 -9.56 3.54 -5.76
C LYS A 98 -8.33 4.17 -5.11
N PHE A 99 -7.51 3.39 -4.42
CA PHE A 99 -6.25 3.86 -3.86
C PHE A 99 -5.06 3.21 -4.55
N VAL A 100 -3.97 3.97 -4.68
CA VAL A 100 -2.63 3.44 -4.95
C VAL A 100 -1.89 3.29 -3.62
N PRO A 101 -1.73 2.06 -3.09
CA PRO A 101 -1.19 1.86 -1.74
C PRO A 101 0.34 1.96 -1.72
N VAL A 102 0.88 2.66 -0.72
CA VAL A 102 2.34 2.81 -0.52
C VAL A 102 3.03 1.48 -0.29
N ASP A 103 2.43 0.64 0.56
CA ASP A 103 3.00 -0.65 0.95
C ASP A 103 3.09 -1.62 -0.23
N LEU A 104 2.02 -1.78 -1.01
CA LEU A 104 2.04 -2.62 -2.21
C LEU A 104 3.19 -2.24 -3.17
N ASN A 105 3.29 -0.96 -3.51
CA ASN A 105 4.30 -0.48 -4.46
C ASN A 105 5.72 -0.59 -3.88
N ALA A 106 5.87 -0.41 -2.57
CA ALA A 106 7.15 -0.64 -1.88
C ALA A 106 7.54 -2.13 -1.88
N PHE A 107 6.59 -3.05 -1.72
CA PHE A 107 6.84 -4.50 -1.77
C PHE A 107 7.24 -4.95 -3.18
N LEU A 108 6.52 -4.50 -4.20
CA LEU A 108 6.81 -4.83 -5.59
C LEU A 108 8.18 -4.28 -6.02
N CYS A 109 8.49 -3.04 -5.66
CA CYS A 109 9.82 -2.49 -5.91
C CYS A 109 10.94 -3.31 -5.23
N GLN A 110 10.74 -3.78 -3.99
CA GLN A 110 11.72 -4.65 -3.34
C GLN A 110 11.88 -5.98 -4.08
N ALA A 111 10.76 -6.58 -4.50
CA ALA A 111 10.78 -7.81 -5.26
C ALA A 111 11.55 -7.64 -6.57
N GLU A 112 11.41 -6.51 -7.28
CA GLU A 112 12.19 -6.20 -8.48
C GLU A 112 13.71 -6.10 -8.18
N VAL A 113 14.11 -5.46 -7.07
CA VAL A 113 15.51 -5.46 -6.62
C VAL A 113 16.02 -6.89 -6.40
N LEU A 114 15.24 -7.72 -5.70
CA LEU A 114 15.60 -9.10 -5.40
C LEU A 114 15.73 -9.94 -6.69
N MET A 115 14.78 -9.81 -7.61
CA MET A 115 14.81 -10.50 -8.90
C MET A 115 16.01 -10.10 -9.74
N SER A 116 16.34 -8.80 -9.79
CA SER A 116 17.55 -8.35 -10.48
C SER A 116 18.82 -9.00 -9.89
N ASN A 117 18.92 -9.02 -8.56
CA ASN A 117 20.05 -9.63 -7.86
C ASN A 117 20.13 -11.15 -8.09
N PHE A 118 18.99 -11.84 -8.07
CA PHE A 118 18.94 -13.28 -8.34
C PHE A 118 19.37 -13.60 -9.77
N TYR A 119 18.84 -12.91 -10.78
CA TYR A 119 19.24 -13.14 -12.16
C TYR A 119 20.70 -12.77 -12.44
N THR A 120 21.24 -11.75 -11.78
CA THR A 120 22.67 -11.42 -11.84
C THR A 120 23.52 -12.58 -11.33
N ARG A 121 23.15 -13.17 -10.18
CA ARG A 121 23.86 -14.33 -9.60
C ARG A 121 23.78 -15.58 -10.47
N LEU A 122 22.72 -15.71 -11.25
CA LEU A 122 22.53 -16.81 -12.21
C LEU A 122 23.21 -16.55 -13.57
N GLY A 123 23.86 -15.39 -13.77
CA GLY A 123 24.49 -15.02 -15.04
C GLY A 123 23.50 -14.67 -16.15
N ASN A 124 22.25 -14.35 -15.82
CA ASN A 124 21.23 -13.93 -16.78
C ASN A 124 21.08 -12.40 -16.77
N ASP A 125 22.00 -11.72 -17.45
CA ASP A 125 22.06 -10.25 -17.47
C ASP A 125 20.87 -9.58 -18.15
N ILE A 126 20.21 -10.28 -19.09
CA ILE A 126 19.02 -9.79 -19.78
C ILE A 126 17.87 -9.61 -18.77
N GLN A 127 17.56 -10.66 -18.00
CA GLN A 127 16.52 -10.58 -16.99
C GLN A 127 16.93 -9.68 -15.83
N ALA A 128 18.21 -9.70 -15.41
CA ALA A 128 18.69 -8.78 -14.40
C ALA A 128 18.46 -7.32 -14.78
N THR A 129 18.70 -6.97 -16.05
CA THR A 129 18.47 -5.62 -16.60
C THR A 129 16.99 -5.28 -16.71
N LYS A 130 16.13 -6.23 -17.13
CA LYS A 130 14.65 -6.06 -17.10
C LYS A 130 14.19 -5.57 -15.73
N TYR A 131 14.57 -6.27 -14.66
CA TYR A 131 14.11 -5.92 -13.31
C TYR A 131 14.75 -4.63 -12.76
N ARG A 132 15.98 -4.26 -13.15
CA ARG A 132 16.53 -2.92 -12.80
C ARG A 132 15.71 -1.80 -13.43
N ASN A 133 15.29 -1.96 -14.69
CA ASN A 133 14.51 -0.95 -15.38
C ASN A 133 13.11 -0.81 -14.76
N LEU A 134 12.46 -1.93 -14.40
CA LEU A 134 11.18 -1.92 -13.68
C LEU A 134 11.31 -1.20 -12.33
N GLN A 135 12.34 -1.55 -11.56
CA GLN A 135 12.62 -0.90 -10.27
C GLN A 135 12.85 0.60 -10.39
N GLN A 136 13.59 1.07 -11.40
CA GLN A 136 13.78 2.50 -11.63
C GLN A 136 12.48 3.22 -11.97
N GLN A 137 11.59 2.59 -12.75
CA GLN A 137 10.27 3.13 -13.06
C GLN A 137 9.40 3.21 -11.80
N HIS A 138 9.40 2.16 -10.98
CA HIS A 138 8.67 2.12 -9.71
C HIS A 138 9.15 3.21 -8.74
N LEU A 139 10.46 3.36 -8.56
CA LEU A 139 11.02 4.41 -7.71
C LEU A 139 10.61 5.82 -8.16
N ALA A 140 10.66 6.08 -9.47
CA ALA A 140 10.24 7.37 -10.03
C ALA A 140 8.74 7.61 -9.79
N ALA A 141 7.90 6.59 -9.99
CA ALA A 141 6.46 6.67 -9.77
C ALA A 141 6.11 6.90 -8.29
N MET A 142 6.72 6.14 -7.38
CA MET A 142 6.52 6.31 -5.94
C MET A 142 6.95 7.71 -5.46
N ARG A 143 8.07 8.25 -5.97
CA ARG A 143 8.49 9.62 -5.66
C ARG A 143 7.53 10.67 -6.21
N ALA A 144 6.99 10.48 -7.40
CA ALA A 144 6.11 11.45 -8.04
C ALA A 144 4.69 11.46 -7.44
N ILE A 145 4.17 10.29 -7.06
CA ILE A 145 2.76 10.11 -6.70
C ILE A 145 2.55 9.97 -5.19
N LEU A 146 3.43 9.25 -4.50
CA LEU A 146 3.19 8.82 -3.12
C LEU A 146 3.99 9.63 -2.09
N TRP A 147 5.16 10.15 -2.45
CA TRP A 147 5.99 10.96 -1.56
C TRP A 147 5.42 12.37 -1.36
N ASP A 148 5.32 12.80 -0.11
CA ASP A 148 4.96 14.16 0.26
C ASP A 148 6.13 14.89 0.93
N GLU A 149 6.63 15.92 0.24
CA GLU A 149 7.84 16.64 0.65
C GLU A 149 7.64 17.46 1.93
N GLU A 150 6.44 18.02 2.13
CA GLU A 150 6.14 18.85 3.31
C GLU A 150 5.94 17.98 4.55
N LYS A 151 5.20 16.87 4.41
CA LYS A 151 4.98 15.93 5.52
C LYS A 151 6.19 15.06 5.79
N GLY A 152 7.05 14.83 4.79
CA GLY A 152 8.24 14.01 4.94
C GLY A 152 7.96 12.51 5.01
N ALA A 153 6.89 12.03 4.38
CA ALA A 153 6.51 10.62 4.36
C ALA A 153 5.80 10.24 3.06
N TRP A 154 5.57 8.93 2.87
CA TRP A 154 4.77 8.42 1.75
C TRP A 154 3.33 8.22 2.17
N PHE A 155 2.40 8.44 1.26
CA PHE A 155 0.97 8.34 1.50
C PHE A 155 0.27 7.68 0.31
N ASP A 156 -0.80 6.94 0.60
CA ASP A 156 -1.60 6.34 -0.46
C ASP A 156 -2.21 7.44 -1.32
N TYR A 157 -2.33 7.20 -2.62
CA TYR A 157 -2.92 8.16 -3.54
C TYR A 157 -4.38 7.80 -3.83
N ASP A 158 -5.29 8.72 -3.53
CA ASP A 158 -6.71 8.63 -3.84
C ASP A 158 -6.94 8.98 -5.32
N LEU A 159 -7.31 7.97 -6.11
CA LEU A 159 -7.52 8.10 -7.55
C LEU A 159 -8.78 8.90 -7.88
N GLU A 160 -9.80 8.89 -7.01
CA GLU A 160 -11.06 9.59 -7.25
C GLU A 160 -10.91 11.09 -6.99
N ASN A 161 -10.23 11.44 -5.90
CA ASN A 161 -10.03 12.83 -5.50
C ASN A 161 -8.72 13.44 -6.05
N GLY A 162 -7.87 12.64 -6.69
CA GLY A 162 -6.61 13.10 -7.28
C GLY A 162 -5.66 13.71 -6.25
N LYS A 163 -5.59 13.14 -5.05
CA LYS A 163 -4.77 13.66 -3.93
C LYS A 163 -4.27 12.53 -3.02
N LYS A 164 -3.25 12.81 -2.24
CA LYS A 164 -2.75 11.87 -1.22
C LYS A 164 -3.70 11.80 -0.02
N ASN A 165 -3.87 10.61 0.55
CA ASN A 165 -4.47 10.41 1.86
C ASN A 165 -3.42 10.70 2.96
N LEU A 166 -3.43 11.91 3.52
CA LEU A 166 -2.43 12.37 4.49
C LEU A 166 -2.64 11.85 5.92
N GLU A 167 -3.52 10.87 6.12
CA GLU A 167 -3.69 10.21 7.42
C GLU A 167 -2.48 9.34 7.78
N PHE A 168 -2.26 9.16 9.08
CA PHE A 168 -1.20 8.28 9.56
C PHE A 168 -1.61 6.81 9.46
N TYR A 169 -0.80 6.04 8.73
CA TYR A 169 -0.75 4.59 8.79
C TYR A 169 0.72 4.17 8.87
N PRO A 170 1.09 3.09 9.58
CA PRO A 170 2.46 2.58 9.58
C PRO A 170 2.99 2.23 8.17
N SER A 171 2.10 1.90 7.24
CA SER A 171 2.43 1.67 5.82
C SER A 171 3.08 2.88 5.13
N ASN A 172 2.87 4.10 5.65
CA ASN A 172 3.50 5.32 5.16
C ASN A 172 5.04 5.24 5.21
N LEU A 173 5.59 4.32 6.00
CA LEU A 173 7.02 4.11 6.21
C LEU A 173 7.56 2.83 5.55
N THR A 174 6.70 2.04 4.87
CA THR A 174 7.12 0.82 4.19
C THR A 174 8.29 1.03 3.21
N PRO A 175 8.42 2.17 2.51
CA PRO A 175 9.59 2.44 1.66
C PRO A 175 10.93 2.35 2.40
N LEU A 176 10.99 2.72 3.69
CA LEU A 176 12.19 2.55 4.51
C LEU A 176 12.50 1.07 4.76
N TRP A 177 11.48 0.26 5.01
CA TRP A 177 11.62 -1.19 5.20
C TRP A 177 12.07 -1.89 3.92
N SER A 178 11.49 -1.52 2.78
CA SER A 178 11.80 -2.11 1.48
C SER A 178 13.14 -1.67 0.93
N GLY A 179 13.61 -0.46 1.31
CA GLY A 179 14.75 0.22 0.70
C GLY A 179 14.40 0.89 -0.63
N CYS A 180 13.11 1.03 -0.94
CA CYS A 180 12.63 1.59 -2.19
C CYS A 180 12.29 3.07 -2.07
N PHE A 181 13.32 3.89 -1.95
CA PHE A 181 13.24 5.33 -2.01
C PHE A 181 14.49 5.92 -2.67
N SER A 182 14.34 7.06 -3.34
CA SER A 182 15.41 7.64 -4.17
C SER A 182 16.29 8.66 -3.44
N ASP A 183 15.80 9.20 -2.33
CA ASP A 183 16.36 10.37 -1.67
C ASP A 183 16.83 10.00 -0.25
N PRO A 184 18.15 9.98 0.01
CA PRO A 184 18.67 9.64 1.34
C PRO A 184 18.11 10.53 2.46
N ASP A 185 17.78 11.79 2.17
CA ASP A 185 17.24 12.73 3.15
C ASP A 185 15.79 12.37 3.55
N ALA A 186 15.12 11.51 2.78
CA ALA A 186 13.78 11.03 3.09
C ALA A 186 13.73 10.31 4.45
N VAL A 187 14.84 9.71 4.90
CA VAL A 187 14.84 8.99 6.17
C VAL A 187 14.77 9.93 7.37
N ASP A 188 15.54 11.03 7.35
CA ASP A 188 15.48 12.04 8.42
C ASP A 188 14.14 12.77 8.44
N LYS A 189 13.54 12.99 7.26
CA LYS A 189 12.18 13.54 7.13
C LYS A 189 11.12 12.60 7.68
N ALA A 190 11.22 11.29 7.39
CA ALA A 190 10.31 10.28 7.91
C ALA A 190 10.43 10.09 9.44
N LEU A 191 11.64 10.20 9.98
CA LEU A 191 11.86 10.23 11.43
C LEU A 191 11.21 11.45 12.07
N LYS A 192 11.40 12.64 11.47
CA LYS A 192 10.72 13.87 11.92
C LYS A 192 9.19 13.72 11.87
N TYR A 193 8.66 13.12 10.80
CA TYR A 193 7.23 12.83 10.67
C TYR A 193 6.71 11.95 11.82
N LEU A 194 7.44 10.90 12.22
CA LEU A 194 7.10 10.05 13.36
C LEU A 194 7.10 10.81 14.70
N GLU A 195 8.07 11.70 14.91
CA GLU A 195 8.15 12.55 16.09
C GLU A 195 7.00 13.55 16.16
N ASP A 196 6.78 14.28 15.06
CA ASP A 196 5.74 15.32 14.94
C ASP A 196 4.33 14.73 15.08
N SER A 197 4.12 13.49 14.61
CA SER A 197 2.87 12.73 14.79
C SER A 197 2.72 12.08 16.17
N GLN A 198 3.75 12.16 17.03
CA GLN A 198 3.79 11.59 18.38
C GLN A 198 3.53 10.08 18.43
N ILE A 199 3.72 9.38 17.31
CA ILE A 199 3.37 7.96 17.16
C ILE A 199 4.23 7.06 18.05
N LEU A 200 5.46 7.48 18.34
CA LEU A 200 6.36 6.73 19.21
C LEU A 200 6.01 6.87 20.71
N THR A 201 5.00 7.69 21.06
CA THR A 201 4.56 7.86 22.46
C THR A 201 3.56 6.80 22.91
N TYR A 202 3.02 5.97 21.99
CA TYR A 202 2.10 4.90 22.33
C TYR A 202 2.82 3.74 23.04
N GLN A 203 2.42 3.47 24.28
CA GLN A 203 3.12 2.56 25.19
C GLN A 203 3.17 1.10 24.72
N TYR A 204 2.16 0.63 23.99
CA TYR A 204 1.97 -0.79 23.65
C TYR A 204 2.22 -1.11 22.18
N GLY A 205 2.92 -0.22 21.47
CA GLY A 205 3.18 -0.33 20.05
C GLY A 205 2.47 0.76 19.24
N ILE A 206 2.87 0.88 17.99
CA ILE A 206 2.35 1.84 17.03
C ILE A 206 0.93 1.40 16.63
N PRO A 207 -0.11 2.23 16.85
CA PRO A 207 -1.45 1.88 16.42
C PRO A 207 -1.52 1.85 14.89
N THR A 208 -2.42 1.01 14.37
CA THR A 208 -2.60 0.82 12.93
C THR A 208 -3.09 2.06 12.21
N SER A 209 -3.90 2.87 12.88
CA SER A 209 -4.32 4.20 12.44
C SER A 209 -4.57 5.07 13.67
N LEU A 210 -4.96 6.32 13.46
CA LEU A 210 -5.44 7.22 14.52
C LEU A 210 -6.97 7.29 14.61
N GLN A 211 -7.68 6.55 13.76
CA GLN A 211 -9.14 6.60 13.63
C GLN A 211 -9.82 5.53 14.50
N LYS A 212 -10.86 5.92 15.24
CA LYS A 212 -11.67 5.02 16.07
C LYS A 212 -12.92 4.58 15.33
N THR A 213 -12.77 3.64 14.40
CA THR A 213 -13.88 3.16 13.54
C THR A 213 -14.57 1.91 14.08
N GLY A 214 -13.90 1.16 14.96
CA GLY A 214 -14.32 -0.18 15.37
C GLY A 214 -13.88 -1.29 14.41
N GLN A 215 -13.20 -0.97 13.32
CA GLN A 215 -12.59 -1.95 12.43
C GLN A 215 -11.28 -2.52 13.02
N GLN A 216 -10.88 -3.72 12.59
CA GLN A 216 -9.73 -4.40 13.19
C GLN A 216 -8.37 -3.77 12.84
N TRP A 217 -8.25 -3.15 11.66
CA TRP A 217 -7.03 -2.47 11.21
C TRP A 217 -7.15 -0.96 11.44
N ASP A 218 -7.53 -0.56 12.65
CA ASP A 218 -7.66 0.83 13.09
C ASP A 218 -7.38 0.98 14.59
N PHE A 219 -7.30 2.21 15.09
CA PHE A 219 -7.15 2.48 16.53
C PHE A 219 -8.26 1.79 17.35
N PRO A 220 -7.95 1.12 18.48
CA PRO A 220 -6.67 1.09 19.20
C PRO A 220 -5.74 -0.08 18.82
N ASN A 221 -6.06 -0.84 17.78
CA ASN A 221 -5.33 -2.06 17.49
C ASN A 221 -3.94 -1.75 16.93
N ALA A 222 -3.01 -2.65 17.25
CA ALA A 222 -1.66 -2.68 16.72
C ALA A 222 -1.38 -4.10 16.23
N TRP A 223 -0.73 -4.20 15.06
CA TRP A 223 -0.44 -5.49 14.43
C TRP A 223 1.06 -5.69 14.30
N ALA A 224 1.54 -6.88 14.68
CA ALA A 224 2.94 -7.28 14.61
C ALA A 224 3.64 -6.97 13.26
N PRO A 225 3.05 -7.26 12.08
CA PRO A 225 3.70 -6.91 10.80
C PRO A 225 3.95 -5.41 10.65
N LEU A 226 3.04 -4.56 11.13
CA LEU A 226 3.20 -3.10 11.05
C LEU A 226 4.29 -2.60 12.00
N GLN A 227 4.47 -3.26 13.15
CA GLN A 227 5.59 -2.95 14.03
C GLN A 227 6.92 -3.30 13.36
N ASP A 228 7.01 -4.47 12.72
CA ASP A 228 8.21 -4.91 12.02
C ASP A 228 8.59 -3.97 10.87
N LEU A 229 7.60 -3.50 10.09
CA LEU A 229 7.81 -2.52 9.02
C LEU A 229 8.53 -1.27 9.54
N VAL A 230 8.02 -0.67 10.61
CA VAL A 230 8.62 0.54 11.17
C VAL A 230 9.97 0.23 11.81
N ILE A 231 10.06 -0.79 12.67
CA ILE A 231 11.29 -1.10 13.42
C ILE A 231 12.44 -1.46 12.46
N ARG A 232 12.22 -2.38 11.51
CA ARG A 232 13.29 -2.76 10.58
C ARG A 232 13.56 -1.71 9.52
N GLY A 233 12.55 -0.94 9.11
CA GLY A 233 12.76 0.20 8.21
C GLY A 233 13.70 1.23 8.84
N LEU A 234 13.45 1.58 10.10
CA LEU A 234 14.33 2.49 10.85
C LEU A 234 15.68 1.85 11.18
N ALA A 235 15.75 0.57 11.51
CA ALA A 235 17.03 -0.09 11.81
C ALA A 235 17.98 -0.20 10.60
N LYS A 236 17.44 -0.18 9.37
CA LYS A 236 18.23 -0.09 8.13
C LYS A 236 18.65 1.33 7.78
N SER A 237 18.10 2.32 8.48
CA SER A 237 18.40 3.74 8.25
C SER A 237 19.88 4.03 8.49
N PRO A 238 20.53 4.82 7.63
CA PRO A 238 21.85 5.37 7.92
C PRO A 238 21.79 6.55 8.92
N SER A 239 20.59 7.01 9.31
CA SER A 239 20.42 8.12 10.24
C SER A 239 20.91 7.74 11.63
N PRO A 240 21.68 8.62 12.30
CA PRO A 240 22.15 8.40 13.67
C PRO A 240 21.10 8.74 14.74
N ARG A 241 19.92 9.23 14.34
CA ARG A 241 18.79 9.59 15.22
C ARG A 241 17.94 8.36 15.52
#